data_AF-A0A9C8K897-F1
#
_entry.id   AF-A0A9C8K897-F1
#
_cell.length_a   1.000
_cell.length_b   1.000
_cell.length_c   1.000
_cell.angle_alpha   90.00
_cell.angle_beta   90.00
_cell.angle_gamma   90.00
#
_symmetry.space_group_name_H-M   'P 1'
#
loop_
_entity.id
_entity.type
_entity.pdbx_description
1 polymer ?
#
loop_
_entity_poly.entity_id
_entity_poly.type
_entity_poly.pdbx_seq_one_letter_code
_entity_poly.pdbx_strand_id
1 'polypeptide(L)' 'MSEPLKPLERIVRTQEEINEVMQWAEDAFDQGTHYAGMSYEEGITAMYNWLMGDNDDRPNAD' A
#
# COMPACT_ATOMS: atom_id res chain seq x y z
N MET A 1 -36.04 -0.86 8.81
CA MET A 1 -35.15 0.23 9.24
C MET A 1 -33.75 -0.19 8.88
N SER A 2 -33.13 0.45 7.89
CA SER A 2 -31.73 0.17 7.54
C SER A 2 -30.82 0.90 8.52
N GLU A 3 -29.83 0.20 9.04
CA GLU A 3 -28.79 0.80 9.89
C GLU A 3 -28.08 1.93 9.12
N PRO A 4 -27.77 3.06 9.79
CA PRO A 4 -26.97 4.10 9.16
C PRO A 4 -25.57 3.54 8.85
N LEU A 5 -25.12 3.74 7.62
CA LEU A 5 -23.76 3.39 7.21
C LEU A 5 -22.78 4.11 8.15
N LYS A 6 -21.95 3.34 8.85
CA LYS A 6 -20.83 3.90 9.60
C LYS A 6 -19.94 4.70 8.63
N PRO A 7 -19.44 5.88 9.01
CA PRO A 7 -18.48 6.58 8.18
C PRO A 7 -17.30 5.63 7.92
N LEU A 8 -16.95 5.43 6.65
CA LEU A 8 -15.75 4.69 6.29
C LEU A 8 -14.58 5.45 6.93
N GLU A 9 -13.93 4.84 7.93
CA GLU A 9 -12.68 5.33 8.49
C GLU A 9 -11.64 5.27 7.36
N ARG A 10 -11.57 6.34 6.57
CA ARG A 10 -10.66 6.41 5.44
C ARG A 10 -9.25 6.50 5.98
N ILE A 11 -8.43 5.50 5.68
CA ILE A 11 -7.01 5.55 5.99
C ILE A 11 -6.39 6.66 5.11
N VAL A 12 -5.74 7.64 5.74
CA VAL A 12 -5.10 8.76 5.06
C VAL A 12 -3.59 8.64 5.27
N ARG A 13 -2.84 8.52 4.17
CA ARG A 13 -1.38 8.47 4.17
C ARG A 13 -0.80 9.89 4.13
N THR A 14 0.31 10.07 4.82
CA THR A 14 1.10 11.30 4.71
C THR A 14 1.85 11.33 3.38
N GLN A 15 2.28 12.52 2.95
CA GLN A 15 3.09 12.64 1.74
C GLN A 15 4.44 11.89 1.86
N GLU A 16 5.02 11.86 3.05
CA GLU A 16 6.26 11.13 3.32
C GLU A 16 6.08 9.63 3.13
N GLU A 17 5.01 9.07 3.68
CA GLU A 17 4.63 7.66 3.50
C GLU A 17 4.36 7.30 2.03
N ILE A 18 3.66 8.17 1.31
CA ILE A 18 3.41 7.99 -0.12
C ILE A 18 4.73 7.96 -0.89
N ASN A 19 5.65 8.90 -0.59
CA ASN A 19 6.94 8.98 -1.27
C ASN A 19 7.81 7.76 -0.99
N GLU A 20 7.88 7.33 0.28
CA GLU A 20 8.64 6.14 0.70
C GLU A 20 8.18 4.91 -0.09
N VAL A 21 6.87 4.66 -0.13
CA VAL A 21 6.31 3.47 -0.76
C VAL A 21 6.38 3.53 -2.29
N MET A 22 6.24 4.71 -2.90
CA MET A 22 6.42 4.89 -4.35
C MET A 22 7.88 4.63 -4.77
N GLN A 23 8.85 4.99 -3.91
CA GLN A 23 10.26 4.78 -4.18
C GLN A 23 10.61 3.28 -4.31
N TRP A 24 9.85 2.39 -3.67
CA TRP A 24 10.06 0.95 -3.80
C TRP A 24 9.84 0.42 -5.22
N ALA A 25 8.91 1.03 -5.97
CA ALA A 25 8.69 0.68 -7.37
C ALA A 25 9.86 1.14 -8.26
N GLU A 26 10.50 2.26 -7.92
CA GLU A 26 11.70 2.76 -8.62
C GLU A 26 12.93 1.93 -8.27
N ASP A 27 13.14 1.62 -6.99
CA ASP A 27 14.26 0.80 -6.53
C ASP A 27 14.24 -0.62 -7.11
N ALA A 28 13.06 -1.13 -7.48
CA ALA A 28 12.92 -2.45 -8.08
C ALA A 28 13.73 -2.63 -9.38
N PHE A 29 14.05 -1.55 -10.09
CA PHE A 29 14.89 -1.59 -11.29
C PHE A 29 16.36 -1.90 -11.01
N ASP A 30 16.89 -1.43 -9.88
CA ASP A 30 18.33 -1.48 -9.58
C ASP A 30 18.67 -2.37 -8.36
N GLN A 31 17.77 -2.44 -7.37
CA GLN A 31 18.02 -3.07 -6.07
C GLN A 31 17.16 -4.32 -5.81
N GLY A 32 16.21 -4.61 -6.70
CA GLY A 32 15.22 -5.67 -6.51
C GLY A 32 14.01 -5.20 -5.68
N THR A 33 13.06 -6.10 -5.46
CA THR A 33 11.77 -5.75 -4.85
C THR A 33 11.85 -5.63 -3.32
N HIS A 34 11.16 -4.63 -2.77
CA HIS A 34 10.92 -4.44 -1.33
C HIS A 34 9.66 -5.17 -0.83
N TYR A 35 8.96 -5.89 -1.70
CA TYR A 35 7.70 -6.56 -1.40
C TYR A 35 7.98 -7.92 -0.73
N ALA A 36 7.73 -8.01 0.57
CA ALA A 36 8.09 -9.18 1.36
C ALA A 36 7.27 -10.41 0.92
N GLY A 37 7.96 -11.49 0.54
CA GLY A 37 7.32 -12.77 0.18
C GLY A 37 6.41 -12.75 -1.06
N MET A 38 6.37 -11.65 -1.81
CA MET A 38 5.47 -11.44 -2.94
C MET A 38 6.19 -11.45 -4.28
N SER A 39 5.48 -11.81 -5.36
CA SER A 39 5.90 -11.45 -6.71
C SER A 39 5.92 -9.92 -6.89
N TYR A 40 6.59 -9.44 -7.93
CA TYR A 40 6.57 -8.02 -8.25
C TYR A 40 5.14 -7.49 -8.50
N GLU A 41 4.34 -8.23 -9.25
CA GLU A 41 2.95 -7.88 -9.57
C GLU A 41 2.04 -7.89 -8.33
N GLU A 42 2.22 -8.88 -7.45
CA GLU A 42 1.51 -8.97 -6.17
C GLU A 42 1.84 -7.76 -5.29
N GLY A 43 3.12 -7.41 -5.21
CA GLY A 43 3.59 -6.27 -4.44
C GLY A 43 3.16 -4.91 -4.99
N ILE A 44 3.10 -4.72 -6.32
CA ILE A 44 2.53 -3.51 -6.94
C ILE A 44 1.04 -3.39 -6.62
N THR A 45 0.31 -4.50 -6.62
CA THR A 45 -1.12 -4.52 -6.26
C THR A 45 -1.33 -4.17 -4.78
N ALA A 46 -0.51 -4.75 -3.89
CA ALA A 46 -0.53 -4.43 -2.46
C ALA A 46 -0.18 -2.95 -2.20
N MET A 47 0.85 -2.44 -2.88
CA MET A 47 1.26 -1.04 -2.85
C MET A 47 0.11 -0.11 -3.25
N TYR A 48 -0.57 -0.40 -4.35
CA TYR A 48 -1.72 0.38 -4.82
C TYR A 48 -2.86 0.42 -3.81
N ASN A 49 -3.26 -0.75 -3.28
CA ASN A 49 -4.34 -0.84 -2.29
C ASN A 49 -3.99 -0.10 -0.99
N TRP A 50 -2.73 -0.14 -0.58
CA TRP A 50 -2.25 0.56 0.61
C TRP A 50 -2.25 2.09 0.44
N LEU A 51 -1.84 2.58 -0.74
CA LEU A 51 -1.86 4.00 -1.09
C LEU A 51 -3.28 4.56 -1.17
N MET A 52 -4.23 3.76 -1.65
CA MET A 52 -5.65 4.13 -1.71
C MET A 52 -6.34 4.09 -0.34
N GLY A 53 -5.68 3.50 0.66
CA GLY A 53 -6.27 3.29 1.99
C GLY A 53 -7.31 2.17 2.02
N ASP A 54 -7.30 1.28 1.02
CA ASP A 54 -8.14 0.07 0.98
C ASP A 54 -7.56 -1.05 1.86
N ASN A 55 -6.26 -0.98 2.16
CA ASN A 55 -5.56 -1.85 3.10
C ASN A 55 -4.65 -1.05 4.04
N ASP A 56 -4.55 -1.46 5.30
CA ASP A 56 -3.59 -0.87 6.24
C ASP A 56 -2.23 -1.58 6.29
N ASP A 57 -2.19 -2.84 5.86
CA ASP A 57 -0.95 -3.63 5.86
C ASP A 57 0.02 -3.12 4.80
N ARG A 58 1.20 -2.65 5.24
CA ARG A 58 2.24 -2.16 4.32
C ARG A 58 2.71 -3.31 3.42
N PRO A 59 3.08 -3.04 2.16
CA PRO A 59 3.58 -4.06 1.22
C PRO A 59 4.87 -4.78 1.64
N ASN A 60 5.56 -4.29 2.67
CA ASN A 60 6.77 -4.89 3.23
C ASN A 60 6.54 -5.53 4.60
N ALA A 61 5.29 -5.58 5.08
CA ALA A 61 4.94 -6.30 6.30
C ALA A 61 5.10 -7.81 6.05
N ASP A 62 5.75 -8.50 6.99
CA ASP A 62 6.02 -9.95 6.98
C ASP A 62 4.77 -10.77 7.29
#